data_AF-A0A812N040-F1
#
_entry.id   AF-A0A812N040-F1
#
_cell.length_a   1.000
_cell.length_b   1.000
_cell.length_c   1.000
_cell.angle_alpha   90.00
_cell.angle_beta   90.00
_cell.angle_gamma   90.00
#
_symmetry.space_group_name_H-M   'P 1'
#
loop_
_entity.id
_entity.type
_entity.pdbx_description
1 polymer ?
#
loop_
_entity_poly.entity_id
_entity_poly.type
_entity_poly.pdbx_seq_one_letter_code
_entity_poly.pdbx_strand_id
1 'polypeptide(L)'
;MSAPRQVQMDSIDETQVIVHHACCCCYDGCVPECNNIGCAAQKTLLCCEADICCKSGTPFLCCGCCALRCVAPTTCCKVQSQMCCCVAGSALPPDSEVPCMVNMCFLNCFPKLGICVSLGDMKKGASMQFQSESSASS
;
A
#
# COMPACT_ATOMS: atom_id res chain seq x y z
N MET A 1 18.97 9.41 18.16
CA MET A 1 19.49 8.59 17.05
C MET A 1 18.61 7.35 16.97
N SER A 2 17.57 7.37 16.12
CA SER A 2 16.62 6.26 16.01
C SER A 2 17.25 5.14 15.18
N ALA A 3 17.22 3.91 15.70
CA ALA A 3 17.79 2.74 15.04
C ALA A 3 17.21 2.53 13.63
N PRO A 4 18.00 2.03 12.66
CA PRO A 4 17.52 1.80 11.30
C PRO A 4 16.41 0.73 11.28
N ARG A 5 15.38 0.99 10.46
CA ARG A 5 14.22 0.13 10.13
C ARG A 5 14.70 -1.26 9.68
N GLN A 6 14.60 -2.28 10.53
CA GLN A 6 14.91 -3.69 10.18
C GLN A 6 13.74 -4.63 10.47
N VAL A 7 12.55 -4.27 9.98
CA VAL A 7 11.57 -5.28 9.59
C VAL A 7 11.40 -5.11 8.09
N GLN A 8 12.25 -5.80 7.34
CA GLN A 8 12.15 -5.90 5.90
C GLN A 8 10.88 -6.72 5.61
N MET A 9 9.80 -6.05 5.20
CA MET A 9 8.54 -6.69 4.80
C MET A 9 8.74 -7.35 3.43
N ASP A 10 9.53 -8.44 3.41
CA ASP A 10 10.01 -9.13 2.21
C ASP A 10 8.94 -9.96 1.46
N SER A 11 7.64 -9.65 1.53
CA SER A 11 6.65 -10.58 0.96
C SER A 11 5.45 -10.01 0.22
N ILE A 12 5.45 -8.74 -0.15
CA ILE A 12 4.43 -8.20 -1.07
C ILE A 12 5.14 -7.64 -2.29
N ASP A 13 5.13 -8.40 -3.38
CA ASP A 13 5.39 -7.81 -4.69
C ASP A 13 4.18 -6.94 -5.05
N GLU A 14 4.25 -5.66 -4.69
CA GLU A 14 3.21 -4.68 -4.95
C GLU A 14 2.86 -4.58 -6.43
N THR A 15 3.76 -4.97 -7.34
CA THR A 15 3.49 -4.90 -8.77
C THR A 15 2.45 -5.93 -9.22
N GLN A 16 2.25 -7.02 -8.45
CA GLN A 16 1.32 -8.10 -8.77
C GLN A 16 -0.05 -7.94 -8.12
N VAL A 17 -0.25 -6.93 -7.28
CA VAL A 17 -1.52 -6.71 -6.58
C VAL A 17 -2.58 -6.30 -7.60
N ILE A 18 -3.65 -7.08 -7.70
CA ILE A 18 -4.84 -6.73 -8.46
C ILE A 18 -5.76 -5.96 -7.53
N VAL A 19 -5.98 -4.68 -7.84
CA VAL A 19 -6.83 -3.81 -7.01
C VAL A 19 -8.29 -3.98 -7.40
N HIS A 20 -9.12 -4.23 -6.40
CA HIS A 20 -10.57 -4.41 -6.58
C HIS A 20 -11.39 -3.27 -5.99
N HIS A 21 -10.82 -2.51 -5.05
CA HIS A 21 -11.47 -1.35 -4.46
C HIS A 21 -10.41 -0.31 -4.14
N ALA A 22 -10.63 0.95 -4.51
CA ALA A 22 -9.74 2.04 -4.16
C ALA A 22 -10.47 3.37 -4.14
N CYS A 23 -10.08 4.24 -3.22
CA CYS A 23 -10.63 5.58 -3.11
C CYS A 23 -9.56 6.56 -2.63
N CYS A 24 -9.16 7.48 -3.52
CA CYS A 24 -8.20 8.54 -3.25
C CYS A 24 -6.88 7.98 -2.70
N CYS A 25 -6.70 7.95 -1.38
CA CYS A 25 -5.47 7.57 -0.70
C CYS A 25 -5.42 6.12 -0.23
N CYS A 26 -6.42 5.28 -0.50
CA CYS A 26 -6.46 3.90 -0.03
C CYS A 26 -6.89 2.90 -1.11
N TYR A 27 -6.47 1.66 -0.94
CA TYR A 27 -6.86 0.54 -1.80
C TYR A 27 -6.94 -0.78 -1.03
N ASP A 28 -7.75 -1.67 -1.56
CA ASP A 28 -7.83 -3.09 -1.25
C ASP A 28 -7.65 -3.89 -2.54
N GLY A 29 -6.89 -4.98 -2.45
CA GLY A 29 -6.56 -5.83 -3.57
C GLY A 29 -6.18 -7.23 -3.14
N CYS A 30 -5.87 -8.07 -4.12
CA CYS A 30 -5.40 -9.42 -3.90
C CYS A 30 -4.19 -9.75 -4.77
N VAL A 31 -3.31 -10.59 -4.23
CA VAL A 31 -2.21 -11.19 -4.98
C VAL A 31 -2.67 -12.56 -5.48
N PRO A 32 -2.74 -12.80 -6.81
CA PRO A 32 -3.24 -14.06 -7.37
C PRO A 32 -2.41 -15.28 -6.95
N GLU A 33 -1.08 -15.12 -6.89
CA GLU A 33 -0.14 -16.18 -6.50
C GLU A 33 0.37 -15.93 -5.07
N CYS A 34 -0.47 -16.21 -4.08
CA CYS A 34 -0.07 -16.07 -2.68
C CYS A 34 0.23 -17.42 -2.02
N ASN A 35 1.52 -17.67 -1.73
CA ASN A 35 1.98 -18.83 -0.97
C ASN A 35 2.15 -18.52 0.53
N ASN A 36 1.60 -17.39 1.00
CA ASN A 36 1.81 -16.89 2.35
C ASN A 36 0.50 -17.03 3.16
N ILE A 37 0.48 -17.90 4.16
CA ILE A 37 -0.59 -17.91 5.17
C ILE A 37 -0.11 -17.13 6.39
N GLY A 38 -0.88 -16.13 6.81
CA GLY A 38 -0.56 -15.28 7.94
C GLY A 38 -0.91 -13.81 7.69
N CYS A 39 -0.52 -12.94 8.63
CA CYS A 39 -0.67 -11.50 8.46
C CYS A 39 0.65 -10.77 8.72
N ALA A 40 0.85 -9.70 7.97
CA ALA A 40 1.91 -8.73 8.17
C ALA A 40 1.34 -7.34 7.93
N ALA A 41 1.63 -6.38 8.80
CA ALA A 41 1.21 -5.01 8.60
C ALA A 41 2.22 -4.03 9.17
N GLN A 42 2.37 -2.89 8.49
CA GLN A 42 3.07 -1.72 8.97
C GLN A 42 2.12 -0.54 8.92
N LYS A 43 2.05 0.20 10.03
CA LYS A 43 1.17 1.33 10.19
C LYS A 43 1.95 2.49 10.77
N THR A 44 1.82 3.65 10.14
CA THR A 44 2.33 4.93 10.60
C THR A 44 1.14 5.86 10.70
N LEU A 45 0.91 6.42 11.87
CA LEU A 45 -0.09 7.45 12.11
C LEU A 45 0.59 8.58 12.86
N LEU A 46 0.84 9.70 12.17
CA LEU A 46 1.62 10.82 12.69
C LEU A 46 3.00 10.37 13.21
N CYS A 47 3.21 10.39 14.53
CA CYS A 47 4.45 9.98 15.18
C CYS A 47 4.44 8.51 15.63
N CYS A 48 3.32 7.81 15.52
CA CYS A 48 3.17 6.44 16.00
C CYS A 48 3.41 5.45 14.85
N GLU A 49 4.41 4.59 15.01
CA GLU A 49 4.63 3.47 14.11
C GLU A 49 4.35 2.14 14.83
N ALA A 50 3.68 1.24 14.12
CA ALA A 50 3.39 -0.11 14.57
C ALA A 50 3.67 -1.10 13.45
N ASP A 51 4.46 -2.14 13.77
CA ASP A 51 4.64 -3.31 12.93
C ASP A 51 3.89 -4.49 13.57
N ILE A 52 3.29 -5.33 12.73
CA ILE A 52 2.56 -6.53 13.11
C ILE A 52 3.03 -7.66 12.20
N CYS A 53 3.36 -8.82 12.76
CA CYS A 53 3.68 -10.03 12.00
C CYS A 53 3.22 -11.27 12.77
N CYS A 54 2.42 -12.10 12.10
CA CYS A 54 1.97 -13.40 12.59
C CYS A 54 2.32 -14.52 11.60
N LYS A 55 3.33 -14.31 10.74
CA LYS A 55 3.74 -15.31 9.74
C LYS A 55 4.56 -16.41 10.42
N SER A 56 4.19 -17.67 10.19
CA SER A 56 4.93 -18.83 10.72
C SER A 56 6.37 -18.84 10.22
N GLY A 57 7.31 -19.18 11.11
CA GLY A 57 8.74 -19.25 10.78
C GLY A 57 9.45 -17.89 10.70
N THR A 58 8.77 -16.79 11.08
CA THR A 58 9.42 -15.47 11.22
C THR A 58 9.84 -15.22 12.67
N PRO A 59 10.93 -14.48 12.91
CA PRO A 59 11.32 -14.11 14.27
C PRO A 59 10.24 -13.24 14.91
N PHE A 60 10.06 -13.40 16.23
CA PHE A 60 9.14 -12.57 16.98
C PHE A 60 9.55 -11.10 16.91
N LEU A 61 8.54 -10.23 16.83
CA LEU A 61 8.70 -8.79 17.04
C LEU A 61 8.89 -8.50 18.54
N CYS A 62 9.18 -7.24 18.89
CA CYS A 62 9.48 -6.82 20.27
C CYS A 62 8.46 -7.31 21.32
N CYS A 63 7.16 -7.28 20.98
CA CYS A 63 6.07 -7.73 21.85
C CYS A 63 5.47 -9.07 21.37
N GLY A 64 6.28 -9.94 20.79
CA GLY A 64 5.82 -11.21 20.19
C GLY A 64 5.36 -11.02 18.76
N CYS A 65 4.15 -10.51 18.56
CA CYS A 65 3.56 -10.33 17.22
C CYS A 65 3.46 -8.86 16.76
N CYS A 66 3.87 -7.91 17.60
CA CYS A 66 3.88 -6.50 17.24
C CYS A 66 5.10 -5.75 17.81
N ALA A 67 5.40 -4.61 17.22
CA ALA A 67 6.36 -3.65 17.75
C ALA A 67 5.79 -2.25 17.58
N LEU A 68 5.80 -1.44 18.65
CA LEU A 68 5.34 -0.06 18.63
C LEU A 68 6.51 0.87 18.92
N ARG A 69 6.57 1.99 18.20
CA ARG A 69 7.60 3.03 18.40
C ARG A 69 7.07 4.42 18.09
N CYS A 70 7.72 5.41 18.70
CA CYS A 70 7.49 6.81 18.40
C CYS A 70 8.63 7.32 17.50
N VAL A 71 8.27 7.96 16.38
CA VAL A 71 9.20 8.56 15.42
C VAL A 71 8.82 10.01 15.14
N ALA A 72 9.72 10.78 14.55
CA ALA A 72 9.36 12.09 14.03
C ALA A 72 8.34 11.93 12.90
N PRO A 73 7.26 12.73 12.87
CA PRO A 73 6.21 12.58 11.88
C PRO A 73 6.73 12.91 10.47
N THR A 74 6.58 11.96 9.56
CA THR A 74 6.96 12.10 8.13
C THR A 74 5.75 12.15 7.19
N THR A 75 4.62 11.59 7.63
CA THR A 75 3.36 11.51 6.89
C THR A 75 2.19 11.53 7.88
N CYS A 76 0.97 11.86 7.43
CA CYS A 76 -0.20 11.81 8.33
C CYS A 76 -0.62 10.37 8.58
N CYS A 77 -0.70 9.56 7.52
CA CYS A 77 -1.05 8.15 7.60
C CYS A 77 -0.31 7.37 6.53
N LYS A 78 0.28 6.23 6.90
CA LYS A 78 0.80 5.25 5.95
C LYS A 78 0.55 3.85 6.48
N VAL A 79 -0.22 3.06 5.75
CA VAL A 79 -0.58 1.70 6.13
C VAL A 79 -0.27 0.80 4.96
N GLN A 80 0.37 -0.32 5.25
CA GLN A 80 0.51 -1.43 4.34
C GLN A 80 0.18 -2.69 5.14
N SER A 81 -0.72 -3.51 4.63
CA SER A 81 -1.11 -4.75 5.30
C SER A 81 -1.38 -5.85 4.31
N GLN A 82 -1.05 -7.06 4.72
CA GLN A 82 -1.36 -8.29 4.03
C GLN A 82 -1.98 -9.26 5.02
N MET A 83 -3.07 -9.88 4.61
CA MET A 83 -3.70 -11.01 5.27
C MET A 83 -3.89 -12.09 4.22
N CYS A 84 -3.05 -13.13 4.26
CA CYS A 84 -2.98 -14.15 3.23
C CYS A 84 -2.78 -13.52 1.83
N CYS A 85 -3.73 -13.71 0.91
CA CYS A 85 -3.70 -13.11 -0.43
C CYS A 85 -4.23 -11.67 -0.47
N CYS A 86 -4.96 -11.23 0.56
CA CYS A 86 -5.54 -9.89 0.60
C CYS A 86 -4.48 -8.88 1.00
N VAL A 87 -4.39 -7.78 0.26
CA VAL A 87 -3.47 -6.67 0.50
C VAL A 87 -4.28 -5.39 0.58
N ALA A 88 -4.03 -4.59 1.60
CA ALA A 88 -4.60 -3.26 1.72
C ALA A 88 -3.50 -2.24 2.01
N GLY A 89 -3.64 -1.05 1.44
CA GLY A 89 -2.69 0.04 1.62
C GLY A 89 -3.37 1.39 1.68
N SER A 90 -2.75 2.33 2.40
CA SER A 90 -3.16 3.73 2.39
C SER A 90 -1.99 4.67 2.61
N ALA A 91 -1.99 5.83 1.95
CA ALA A 91 -1.05 6.92 2.24
C ALA A 91 -1.76 8.28 2.21
N LEU A 92 -1.71 9.04 3.30
CA LEU A 92 -2.22 10.40 3.39
C LEU A 92 -1.07 11.36 3.74
N PRO A 93 -0.66 12.26 2.83
CA PRO A 93 -1.12 12.40 1.44
C PRO A 93 -0.74 11.20 0.55
N PRO A 94 -1.40 10.99 -0.61
CA PRO A 94 -1.00 9.97 -1.59
C PRO A 94 0.47 10.13 -2.00
N ASP A 95 1.15 9.01 -2.20
CA ASP A 95 2.57 8.97 -2.56
C ASP A 95 2.82 8.03 -3.75
N SER A 96 4.09 7.77 -4.09
CA SER A 96 4.45 6.87 -5.19
C SER A 96 4.15 5.40 -4.91
N GLU A 97 3.96 5.01 -3.65
CA GLU A 97 3.58 3.65 -3.27
C GLU A 97 2.07 3.46 -3.34
N VAL A 98 1.30 4.45 -2.87
CA VAL A 98 -0.16 4.50 -2.95
C VAL A 98 -0.57 5.73 -3.76
N PRO A 99 -0.64 5.62 -5.10
CA PRO A 99 -1.10 6.73 -5.93
C PRO A 99 -2.59 7.01 -5.68
N CYS A 100 -3.04 8.19 -6.10
CA CYS A 100 -4.47 8.48 -6.10
C CYS A 100 -5.19 7.51 -7.04
N MET A 101 -6.15 6.73 -6.52
CA MET A 101 -6.85 5.69 -7.28
C MET A 101 -8.36 5.73 -7.04
N VAL A 102 -9.13 5.39 -8.07
CA VAL A 102 -10.58 5.21 -7.97
C VAL A 102 -10.92 3.90 -8.68
N ASN A 103 -11.33 2.90 -7.90
CA ASN A 103 -11.64 1.56 -8.38
C ASN A 103 -12.85 1.00 -7.64
N MET A 104 -13.73 0.31 -8.36
CA MET A 104 -14.85 -0.41 -7.79
C MET A 104 -15.01 -1.76 -8.47
N CYS A 105 -15.04 -2.84 -7.69
CA CYS A 105 -15.23 -4.21 -8.18
C CYS A 105 -14.30 -4.57 -9.36
N PHE A 106 -13.00 -4.31 -9.23
CA PHE A 106 -11.97 -4.55 -10.26
C PHE A 106 -12.03 -3.63 -11.48
N LEU A 107 -12.99 -2.72 -11.56
CA LEU A 107 -13.04 -1.68 -12.58
C LEU A 107 -12.27 -0.46 -12.09
N ASN A 108 -11.15 -0.18 -12.74
CA ASN A 108 -10.36 0.99 -12.46
C ASN A 108 -10.87 2.18 -13.29
N CYS A 109 -11.16 3.29 -12.62
CA CYS A 109 -11.59 4.56 -13.22
C CYS A 109 -10.44 5.56 -13.34
N PHE A 110 -9.55 5.58 -12.34
CA PHE A 110 -8.41 6.50 -12.24
C PHE A 110 -7.24 5.79 -11.54
N PRO A 111 -5.97 5.98 -11.97
CA PRO A 111 -5.49 6.91 -13.02
C PRO A 111 -5.65 6.37 -14.46
N LYS A 112 -5.94 5.08 -14.62
CA LYS A 112 -6.06 4.43 -15.93
C LYS A 112 -7.33 3.60 -16.02
N LEU A 113 -8.14 3.80 -17.05
CA LEU A 113 -9.30 2.95 -17.29
C LEU A 113 -8.88 1.51 -17.60
N GLY A 114 -9.49 0.54 -16.93
CA GLY A 114 -9.22 -0.88 -17.19
C GLY A 114 -9.91 -1.83 -16.21
N ILE A 115 -9.82 -3.12 -16.49
CA ILE A 115 -10.37 -4.21 -15.66
C ILE A 115 -9.22 -5.03 -15.10
N CYS A 116 -9.29 -5.38 -13.82
CA CYS A 116 -8.26 -6.16 -13.12
C CYS A 116 -6.85 -5.58 -13.30
N VAL A 117 -6.73 -4.26 -13.21
CA VAL A 117 -5.45 -3.56 -13.41
C VAL A 117 -4.54 -3.80 -12.19
N SER A 118 -3.28 -4.11 -12.46
CA SER A 118 -2.28 -4.28 -11.41
C SER A 118 -1.87 -2.93 -10.79
N LEU A 119 -1.50 -2.93 -9.51
CA LEU A 119 -0.95 -1.74 -8.86
C LEU A 119 0.35 -1.26 -9.54
N GLY A 120 1.15 -2.18 -10.09
CA GLY A 120 2.32 -1.84 -10.90
C GLY A 120 1.96 -1.01 -12.14
N ASP A 121 0.87 -1.32 -12.82
CA ASP A 121 0.40 -0.56 -13.99
C ASP A 121 -0.21 0.79 -13.60
N MET A 122 -0.86 0.87 -12.43
CA MET A 122 -1.42 2.13 -11.92
C MET A 122 -0.34 3.13 -11.54
N LYS A 123 0.77 2.66 -10.94
CA LYS A 123 1.94 3.50 -10.67
C LYS A 123 2.54 4.10 -11.94
N LYS A 124 2.56 3.35 -13.05
CA LYS A 124 3.00 3.87 -14.36
C LYS A 124 2.01 4.90 -14.92
N GLY A 125 0.70 4.61 -14.85
CA GLY A 125 -0.36 5.52 -15.32
C GLY A 125 -0.39 6.86 -14.59
N ALA A 126 -0.14 6.87 -13.27
CA ALA A 126 -0.10 8.10 -12.47
C ALA A 126 1.00 9.08 -12.93
N SER A 127 2.13 8.57 -13.45
CA SER A 127 3.22 9.41 -13.98
C SER A 127 2.88 10.15 -15.28
N MET A 128 1.76 9.82 -15.94
CA MET A 128 1.30 10.47 -17.18
C MET A 128 0.27 11.61 -16.96
N GLN A 129 -0.24 11.84 -15.75
CA GLN A 129 -1.39 12.73 -15.53
C GLN A 129 -1.11 14.07 -14.82
N PHE A 130 0.16 14.49 -14.73
CA PHE A 130 0.49 15.90 -14.48
C PHE A 130 0.99 16.59 -15.76
N GLN A 131 0.30 16.38 -16.88
CA GLN A 131 0.26 17.39 -17.93
C GLN A 131 -1.09 18.06 -17.81
N SER A 132 -1.07 19.31 -17.38
CA SER A 132 -2.22 20.22 -17.40
C SER A 132 -2.97 20.08 -18.72
N GLU A 133 -4.22 19.63 -18.69
CA GLU A 133 -5.20 19.99 -19.71
C GLU A 133 -5.39 21.51 -19.66
N SER A 134 -4.47 22.24 -20.29
CA SER A 134 -4.64 23.61 -20.74
C SER A 134 -4.73 23.58 -22.26
N SER A 135 -5.80 23.00 -22.78
CA SER A 135 -6.31 23.34 -24.12
C SER A 135 -7.69 22.69 -24.34
N ALA A 136 -8.71 23.29 -23.75
CA ALA A 136 -10.07 23.19 -24.26
C ALA A 136 -10.69 24.58 -24.23
N SER A 137 -10.53 25.34 -25.32
CA SER A 137 -11.56 26.27 -25.81
C SER A 137 -11.10 26.99 -27.08
N SER A 138 -11.88 26.77 -28.15
CA SER A 138 -12.02 27.54 -29.40
C SER A 138 -11.05 27.25 -30.55
#